data_AF-A0A7S1YCM8-F1
#
_entry.id   AF-A0A7S1YCM8-F1
#
_cell.length_a   1.000
_cell.length_b   1.000
_cell.length_c   1.000
_cell.angle_alpha   90.00
_cell.angle_beta   90.00
_cell.angle_gamma   90.00
#
_symmetry.space_group_name_H-M   'P 1'
#
loop_
_entity.id
_entity.type
_entity.pdbx_description
1 polymer ?
#
loop_
_entity_poly.entity_id
_entity_poly.type
_entity_poly.pdbx_seq_one_letter_code
_entity_poly.pdbx_strand_id
1 'polypeptide(L)'
;PMLALLASAGLPVDPVVSLIHNVTKDEAMSSEHHWQMYTGTHDLSKRLEVRKWRGKRTVDFWGSPDCNRVHGRRASGKAPLHPAQPTVHLWTQQLFRSVPLALVPGSFETHGIPVDRYQVDLHGFANTSGVPSNSCYNQFGPSGVANLTAPMDGVPLFVSLPGFCGGDSTLATPFPNFTCNPAYMPSFEYDQVTGLLLRANLGLQYNVKLVGLPGIGEWQTQDPVVFPVFRLEQT
;
A
#
# COMPACT_ATOMS: atom_id res chain seq x y z
N PRO A 1 6.75 -0.85 -27.63
CA PRO A 1 6.42 -0.70 -29.08
C PRO A 1 4.94 -0.33 -29.31
N MET A 2 3.98 -1.03 -28.68
CA MET A 2 2.54 -0.75 -28.88
C MET A 2 2.13 0.62 -28.34
N LEU A 3 2.55 1.00 -27.12
CA LEU A 3 2.27 2.34 -26.57
C LEU A 3 2.88 3.46 -27.42
N ALA A 4 4.09 3.26 -27.94
CA ALA A 4 4.71 4.21 -28.87
C ALA A 4 3.91 4.38 -30.16
N LEU A 5 3.29 3.30 -30.68
CA LEU A 5 2.40 3.35 -31.84
C LEU A 5 1.09 4.09 -31.52
N LEU A 6 0.52 3.87 -30.33
CA LEU A 6 -0.71 4.57 -29.90
C LEU A 6 -0.43 6.06 -29.68
N ALA A 7 0.70 6.39 -29.06
CA ALA A 7 1.15 7.77 -28.89
C ALA A 7 1.40 8.45 -30.25
N SER A 8 2.02 7.76 -31.22
CA SER A 8 2.23 8.32 -32.57
C SER A 8 0.93 8.46 -33.36
N ALA A 9 -0.10 7.69 -33.03
CA ALA A 9 -1.47 7.84 -33.54
C ALA A 9 -2.26 8.97 -32.87
N GLY A 10 -1.64 9.73 -31.94
CA GLY A 10 -2.26 10.88 -31.29
C GLY A 10 -3.12 10.56 -30.07
N LEU A 11 -3.08 9.31 -29.56
CA LEU A 11 -3.74 8.99 -28.30
C LEU A 11 -2.92 9.53 -27.12
N PRO A 12 -3.59 10.03 -26.06
CA PRO A 12 -2.92 10.61 -24.89
C PRO A 12 -2.36 9.53 -23.96
N VAL A 13 -1.36 8.78 -24.44
CA VAL A 13 -0.69 7.70 -23.71
C VAL A 13 0.81 7.95 -23.64
N ASP A 14 1.41 7.63 -22.50
CA ASP A 14 2.87 7.65 -22.38
C ASP A 14 3.45 6.45 -23.16
N PRO A 15 4.40 6.66 -24.10
CA PRO A 15 5.04 5.56 -24.82
C PRO A 15 5.90 4.65 -23.92
N VAL A 16 6.20 5.08 -22.69
CA VAL A 16 7.07 4.37 -21.73
C VAL A 16 6.24 3.80 -20.59
N VAL A 17 6.48 2.52 -20.28
CA VAL A 17 6.03 1.90 -19.02
C VAL A 17 7.22 1.82 -18.08
N SER A 18 7.04 2.31 -16.86
CA SER A 18 8.02 2.09 -15.80
C SER A 18 7.31 1.72 -14.50
N LEU A 19 7.96 0.88 -13.71
CA LEU A 19 7.55 0.59 -12.34
C LEU A 19 7.96 1.70 -11.37
N ILE A 20 9.05 2.40 -11.69
CA ILE A 20 9.58 3.53 -10.93
C ILE A 20 9.87 4.64 -11.92
N HIS A 21 9.11 5.74 -11.83
CA HIS A 21 9.30 6.87 -12.73
C HIS A 21 10.60 7.62 -12.41
N ASN A 22 11.25 8.12 -13.45
CA ASN A 22 12.42 8.97 -13.29
C ASN A 22 11.99 10.35 -12.77
N VAL A 23 12.29 10.63 -11.51
CA VAL A 23 11.96 11.88 -10.81
C VAL A 23 13.16 12.82 -10.66
N THR A 24 14.17 12.71 -11.54
CA THR A 24 15.38 13.57 -11.48
C THR A 24 15.13 15.04 -11.83
N LYS A 25 14.00 15.38 -12.45
CA LYS A 25 13.62 16.77 -12.75
C LYS A 25 12.87 17.41 -11.58
N ASP A 26 13.18 18.66 -11.26
CA ASP A 26 12.58 19.40 -10.13
C ASP A 26 11.05 19.44 -10.17
N GLU A 27 10.45 19.59 -11.36
CA GLU A 27 8.99 19.59 -11.54
C GLU A 27 8.37 18.23 -11.20
N ALA A 28 9.03 17.13 -11.61
CA ALA A 28 8.61 15.77 -11.28
C ALA A 28 8.75 15.51 -9.76
N MET A 29 9.85 15.95 -9.16
CA MET A 29 10.06 15.87 -7.70
C MET A 29 9.01 16.67 -6.92
N SER A 30 8.65 17.88 -7.39
CA SER A 30 7.66 18.74 -6.73
C SER A 30 6.24 18.15 -6.80
N SER A 31 5.84 17.55 -7.92
CA SER A 31 4.49 16.97 -8.08
C SER A 31 4.28 15.66 -7.29
N GLU A 32 5.35 14.88 -7.05
CA GLU A 32 5.25 13.59 -6.36
C GLU A 32 5.20 13.68 -4.83
N HIS A 33 5.74 14.76 -4.22
CA HIS A 33 6.03 14.80 -2.77
C HIS A 33 5.40 15.95 -1.98
N HIS A 34 4.25 16.48 -2.41
CA HIS A 34 3.53 17.50 -1.64
C HIS A 34 2.72 16.91 -0.48
N TRP A 35 3.32 16.93 0.70
CA TRP A 35 2.71 16.55 1.97
C TRP A 35 2.40 17.77 2.82
N GLN A 36 1.19 17.83 3.37
CA GLN A 36 0.89 18.73 4.48
C GLN A 36 0.55 17.89 5.68
N MET A 37 1.21 18.16 6.80
CA MET A 37 1.04 17.42 8.04
C MET A 37 0.64 18.37 9.17
N TYR A 38 0.01 17.83 10.21
CA TYR A 38 -0.24 18.60 11.42
C TYR A 38 1.06 18.74 12.24
N THR A 39 1.33 19.96 12.72
CA THR A 39 2.49 20.27 13.57
C THR A 39 2.35 19.71 14.99
N GLY A 40 1.11 19.55 15.46
CA GLY A 40 0.79 19.18 16.83
C GLY A 40 0.67 20.35 17.80
N THR A 41 0.76 21.61 17.32
CA THR A 41 0.74 22.82 18.18
C THR A 41 -0.56 23.00 18.97
N HIS A 42 -1.69 22.57 18.41
CA HIS A 42 -3.01 22.67 19.06
C HIS A 42 -3.51 21.34 19.62
N ASP A 43 -2.97 20.22 19.12
CA ASP A 43 -3.39 18.87 19.45
C ASP A 43 -2.21 17.93 19.18
N LEU A 44 -1.51 17.55 20.23
CA LEU A 44 -0.30 16.75 20.15
C LEU A 44 -0.58 15.33 19.66
N SER A 45 -1.82 14.84 19.77
CA SER A 45 -2.22 13.52 19.26
C SER A 45 -2.15 13.45 17.73
N LYS A 46 -2.41 14.58 17.05
CA LYS A 46 -2.39 14.70 15.58
C LYS A 46 -1.02 15.00 15.00
N ARG A 47 0.00 15.22 15.83
CA ARG A 47 1.38 15.47 15.41
C ARG A 47 1.81 14.50 14.29
N LEU A 48 2.29 15.05 13.18
CA LEU A 48 2.80 14.34 12.00
C LEU A 48 1.78 13.40 11.33
N GLU A 49 0.49 13.58 11.60
CA GLU A 49 -0.56 12.99 10.78
C GLU A 49 -0.68 13.77 9.46
N VAL A 50 -0.96 13.04 8.40
CA VAL A 50 -1.19 13.57 7.06
C VAL A 50 -2.50 14.35 7.07
N ARG A 51 -2.40 15.64 6.73
CA ARG A 51 -3.53 16.54 6.51
C ARG A 51 -3.92 16.60 5.04
N LYS A 52 -2.94 16.69 4.14
CA LYS A 52 -3.16 16.70 2.69
C LYS A 52 -2.06 15.92 1.98
N TRP A 53 -2.46 15.27 0.89
CA TRP A 53 -1.57 14.64 -0.07
C TRP A 53 -1.85 15.24 -1.44
N ARG A 54 -0.81 15.71 -2.14
CA ARG A 54 -0.94 16.42 -3.43
C ARG A 54 -1.96 17.56 -3.39
N GLY A 55 -1.99 18.32 -2.29
CA GLY A 55 -2.91 19.43 -2.08
C GLY A 55 -4.37 19.05 -1.78
N LYS A 56 -4.72 17.76 -1.81
CA LYS A 56 -6.08 17.26 -1.54
C LYS A 56 -6.19 16.63 -0.14
N ARG A 57 -7.36 16.77 0.50
CA ARG A 57 -7.73 16.06 1.74
C ARG A 57 -8.43 14.72 1.47
N THR A 58 -8.87 14.55 0.24
CA THR A 58 -9.56 13.36 -0.26
C THR A 58 -9.01 13.04 -1.64
N VAL A 59 -8.79 11.77 -1.94
CA VAL A 59 -8.55 11.29 -3.30
C VAL A 59 -9.88 11.02 -4.01
N ASP A 60 -9.82 10.62 -5.27
CA ASP A 60 -10.98 10.41 -6.15
C ASP A 60 -10.95 9.03 -6.82
N PHE A 61 -10.12 8.11 -6.30
CA PHE A 61 -9.93 6.77 -6.87
C PHE A 61 -10.95 5.73 -6.36
N TRP A 62 -11.52 5.95 -5.19
CA TRP A 62 -12.31 4.95 -4.46
C TRP A 62 -13.80 5.25 -4.48
N GLY A 63 -14.60 4.20 -4.26
CA GLY A 63 -16.07 4.25 -4.42
C GLY A 63 -16.84 4.98 -3.33
N SER A 64 -16.19 5.49 -2.28
CA SER A 64 -16.86 6.21 -1.19
C SER A 64 -16.04 7.38 -0.64
N PRO A 65 -16.68 8.43 -0.08
CA PRO A 65 -15.97 9.55 0.55
C PRO A 65 -15.03 9.12 1.69
N ASP A 66 -15.41 8.14 2.49
CA ASP A 66 -14.61 7.67 3.62
C ASP A 66 -13.32 6.99 3.15
N CYS A 67 -13.41 6.14 2.13
CA CYS A 67 -12.26 5.44 1.56
C CYS A 67 -11.33 6.37 0.77
N ASN A 68 -11.89 7.48 0.27
CA ASN A 68 -11.14 8.55 -0.34
C ASN A 68 -10.43 9.46 0.67
N ARG A 69 -10.69 9.35 1.97
CA ARG A 69 -10.11 10.28 2.96
C ARG A 69 -8.60 10.09 3.11
N VAL A 70 -7.84 11.17 2.93
CA VAL A 70 -6.42 11.22 3.27
C VAL A 70 -6.27 11.41 4.78
N HIS A 71 -5.87 10.37 5.50
CA HIS A 71 -5.73 10.41 6.96
C HIS A 71 -4.74 9.37 7.50
N GLY A 72 -4.34 9.54 8.76
CA GLY A 72 -3.33 8.69 9.38
C GLY A 72 -1.92 9.25 9.20
N ARG A 73 -0.93 8.46 9.58
CA ARG A 73 0.48 8.84 9.68
C ARG A 73 1.20 8.47 8.39
N ARG A 74 2.39 9.02 8.17
CA ARG A 74 3.35 8.47 7.19
C ARG A 74 4.17 7.36 7.85
N ALA A 75 4.84 6.54 7.04
CA ALA A 75 5.72 5.48 7.51
C ALA A 75 6.83 6.04 8.41
N SER A 76 7.38 7.21 8.05
CA SER A 76 8.36 7.97 8.86
C SER A 76 7.73 8.91 9.90
N GLY A 77 6.40 8.89 10.04
CA GLY A 77 5.69 9.69 11.04
C GLY A 77 5.99 9.20 12.45
N LYS A 78 5.65 9.99 13.46
CA LYS A 78 5.75 9.56 14.87
C LYS A 78 4.44 8.92 15.31
N ALA A 79 4.46 8.00 16.28
CA ALA A 79 3.26 7.48 16.94
C ALA A 79 2.59 8.55 17.85
N PRO A 80 1.31 8.35 18.27
CA PRO A 80 0.74 9.12 19.36
C PRO A 80 1.63 8.98 20.61
N LEU A 81 1.61 10.00 21.47
CA LEU A 81 2.22 9.85 22.79
C LEU A 81 1.44 8.83 23.62
N HIS A 82 2.14 8.17 24.53
CA HIS A 82 1.57 7.18 25.44
C HIS A 82 0.24 7.65 26.09
N PRO A 83 -0.72 6.72 26.30
CA PRO A 83 -0.62 5.28 26.03
C PRO A 83 -0.75 4.93 24.54
N ALA A 84 -0.20 3.77 24.17
CA ALA A 84 -0.28 3.24 22.81
C ALA A 84 -1.76 3.01 22.42
N GLN A 85 -2.11 3.32 21.17
CA GLN A 85 -3.45 3.03 20.65
C GLN A 85 -3.48 1.60 20.08
N PRO A 86 -4.57 0.84 20.23
CA PRO A 86 -4.68 -0.52 19.67
C PRO A 86 -4.52 -0.55 18.14
N THR A 87 -4.96 0.50 17.47
CA THR A 87 -4.88 0.64 16.02
C THR A 87 -4.44 2.06 15.66
N VAL A 88 -3.50 2.17 14.74
CA VAL A 88 -3.12 3.44 14.11
C VAL A 88 -3.28 3.30 12.60
N HIS A 89 -3.48 4.40 11.89
CA HIS A 89 -3.62 4.37 10.43
C HIS A 89 -2.37 4.90 9.75
N LEU A 90 -1.94 4.25 8.68
CA LEU A 90 -0.82 4.64 7.83
C LEU A 90 -1.36 5.07 6.46
N TRP A 91 -1.23 6.33 6.09
CA TRP A 91 -1.41 6.76 4.71
C TRP A 91 -0.15 6.45 3.90
N THR A 92 -0.29 5.65 2.84
CA THR A 92 0.83 5.27 1.98
C THR A 92 0.54 5.53 0.50
N GLN A 93 1.50 6.13 -0.20
CA GLN A 93 1.44 6.30 -1.66
C GLN A 93 1.48 4.97 -2.40
N GLN A 94 2.01 3.91 -1.78
CA GLN A 94 2.10 2.59 -2.40
C GLN A 94 0.70 1.97 -2.60
N LEU A 95 -0.30 2.40 -1.82
CA LEU A 95 -1.67 1.88 -1.89
C LEU A 95 -2.73 2.96 -2.14
N PHE A 96 -2.35 4.24 -2.21
CA PHE A 96 -3.26 5.38 -2.41
C PHE A 96 -4.41 5.46 -1.40
N ARG A 97 -4.21 4.91 -0.19
CA ARG A 97 -5.20 4.88 0.89
C ARG A 97 -4.55 4.76 2.26
N SER A 98 -5.35 4.93 3.29
CA SER A 98 -4.97 4.64 4.68
C SER A 98 -5.14 3.15 4.98
N VAL A 99 -4.14 2.56 5.62
CA VAL A 99 -4.14 1.15 6.05
C VAL A 99 -4.09 1.09 7.58
N PRO A 100 -4.90 0.24 8.22
CA PRO A 100 -4.79 0.00 9.65
C PRO A 100 -3.51 -0.76 9.99
N LEU A 101 -2.84 -0.32 11.05
CA LEU A 101 -1.76 -1.03 11.73
C LEU A 101 -2.24 -1.41 13.13
N ALA A 102 -2.10 -2.68 13.50
CA ALA A 102 -2.45 -3.19 14.81
C ALA A 102 -1.23 -3.19 15.74
N LEU A 103 -1.44 -2.81 17.00
CA LEU A 103 -0.44 -2.95 18.05
C LEU A 103 -0.20 -4.43 18.32
N VAL A 104 1.06 -4.85 18.28
CA VAL A 104 1.47 -6.21 18.59
C VAL A 104 1.55 -6.35 20.11
N PRO A 105 0.84 -7.30 20.73
CA PRO A 105 0.97 -7.56 22.16
C PRO A 105 2.38 -8.07 22.51
N GLY A 106 2.96 -7.52 23.57
CA GLY A 106 4.27 -7.95 24.07
C GLY A 106 5.13 -6.78 24.55
N SER A 107 6.33 -7.09 25.02
CA SER A 107 7.37 -6.12 25.34
C SER A 107 8.48 -6.25 24.32
N PHE A 108 8.81 -5.14 23.67
CA PHE A 108 9.81 -5.08 22.62
C PHE A 108 10.82 -3.99 22.94
N GLU A 109 12.06 -4.18 22.49
CA GLU A 109 13.12 -3.19 22.63
C GLU A 109 13.92 -3.07 21.33
N THR A 110 14.34 -1.85 21.03
CA THR A 110 15.19 -1.52 19.89
C THR A 110 16.38 -0.73 20.41
N HIS A 111 17.58 -1.30 20.34
CA HIS A 111 18.80 -0.70 20.91
C HIS A 111 18.68 -0.35 22.41
N GLY A 112 17.97 -1.17 23.19
CA GLY A 112 17.74 -0.96 24.62
C GLY A 112 16.68 0.11 24.96
N ILE A 113 15.94 0.59 23.96
CA ILE A 113 14.82 1.53 24.14
C ILE A 113 13.51 0.72 24.05
N PRO A 114 12.60 0.81 25.03
CA PRO A 114 11.28 0.19 24.96
C PRO A 114 10.46 0.75 23.79
N VAL A 115 9.84 -0.15 23.02
CA VAL A 115 9.06 0.24 21.83
C VAL A 115 7.67 -0.37 21.77
N ASP A 116 6.75 0.39 21.20
CA ASP A 116 5.47 -0.10 20.71
C ASP A 116 5.66 -0.59 19.27
N ARG A 117 5.41 -1.88 19.05
CA ARG A 117 5.50 -2.49 17.72
C ARG A 117 4.12 -2.55 17.08
N TYR A 118 3.99 -1.97 15.90
CA TYR A 118 2.80 -2.06 15.06
C TYR A 118 3.08 -2.91 13.83
N GLN A 119 2.10 -3.71 13.41
CA GLN A 119 2.13 -4.47 12.16
C GLN A 119 0.91 -4.16 11.31
N VAL A 120 1.01 -4.37 10.01
CA VAL A 120 -0.13 -4.22 9.10
C VAL A 120 -1.26 -5.17 9.51
N ASP A 121 -2.45 -4.62 9.69
CA ASP A 121 -3.66 -5.42 9.92
C ASP A 121 -4.16 -6.00 8.60
N LEU A 122 -4.30 -7.32 8.56
CA LEU A 122 -4.75 -8.08 7.39
C LEU A 122 -6.17 -7.69 6.94
N HIS A 123 -7.00 -7.11 7.82
CA HIS A 123 -8.29 -6.55 7.42
C HIS A 123 -8.15 -5.51 6.31
N GLY A 124 -7.03 -4.77 6.23
CA GLY A 124 -6.78 -3.84 5.12
C GLY A 124 -6.62 -4.50 3.76
N PHE A 125 -6.27 -5.79 3.72
CA PHE A 125 -6.06 -6.59 2.50
C PHE A 125 -7.14 -7.65 2.28
N ALA A 126 -8.08 -7.80 3.21
CA ALA A 126 -9.18 -8.74 3.10
C ALA A 126 -10.15 -8.36 1.98
N ASN A 127 -10.81 -9.36 1.39
CA ASN A 127 -11.87 -9.16 0.41
C ASN A 127 -13.18 -8.71 1.06
N THR A 128 -14.20 -8.42 0.24
CA THR A 128 -15.52 -7.99 0.70
C THR A 128 -16.29 -9.04 1.49
N SER A 129 -15.98 -10.32 1.31
CA SER A 129 -16.64 -11.40 2.06
C SER A 129 -16.17 -11.43 3.52
N GLY A 130 -14.88 -11.20 3.77
CA GLY A 130 -14.33 -11.08 5.12
C GLY A 130 -14.55 -9.69 5.74
N VAL A 131 -14.40 -8.63 4.95
CA VAL A 131 -14.53 -7.22 5.40
C VAL A 131 -15.39 -6.44 4.39
N PRO A 132 -16.72 -6.38 4.57
CA PRO A 132 -17.63 -5.74 3.61
C PRO A 132 -17.33 -4.27 3.30
N SER A 133 -16.76 -3.54 4.25
CA SER A 133 -16.34 -2.13 4.07
C SER A 133 -15.24 -1.96 3.02
N ASN A 134 -14.48 -3.02 2.69
CA ASN A 134 -13.46 -2.97 1.64
C ASN A 134 -14.02 -2.92 0.21
N SER A 135 -15.34 -3.01 0.04
CA SER A 135 -16.02 -2.85 -1.25
C SER A 135 -15.73 -1.51 -1.90
N CYS A 136 -15.60 -0.44 -1.11
CA CYS A 136 -15.22 0.89 -1.61
C CYS A 136 -13.82 0.93 -2.26
N TYR A 137 -12.95 -0.02 -1.90
CA TYR A 137 -11.60 -0.17 -2.47
C TYR A 137 -11.58 -1.19 -3.62
N ASN A 138 -12.73 -1.63 -4.11
CA ASN A 138 -12.88 -2.61 -5.19
C ASN A 138 -12.23 -3.98 -4.90
N GLN A 139 -12.27 -4.43 -3.63
CA GLN A 139 -11.66 -5.66 -3.13
C GLN A 139 -12.55 -6.89 -3.29
N PHE A 140 -13.07 -7.10 -4.50
CA PHE A 140 -14.01 -8.19 -4.82
C PHE A 140 -13.34 -9.53 -5.16
N GLY A 141 -12.00 -9.53 -5.22
CA GLY A 141 -11.19 -10.71 -5.54
C GLY A 141 -10.84 -11.56 -4.32
N PRO A 142 -9.80 -12.40 -4.41
CA PRO A 142 -9.26 -13.10 -3.25
C PRO A 142 -8.72 -12.12 -2.19
N SER A 143 -8.77 -12.51 -0.93
CA SER A 143 -8.14 -11.79 0.19
C SER A 143 -6.62 -11.84 0.09
N GLY A 144 -5.94 -10.82 0.64
CA GLY A 144 -4.48 -10.74 0.69
C GLY A 144 -3.83 -9.87 -0.38
N VAL A 145 -4.64 -9.27 -1.26
CA VAL A 145 -4.20 -8.35 -2.31
C VAL A 145 -4.99 -7.05 -2.23
N ALA A 146 -4.33 -5.94 -2.50
CA ALA A 146 -4.90 -4.61 -2.64
C ALA A 146 -5.00 -4.25 -4.13
N ASN A 147 -6.21 -4.03 -4.61
CA ASN A 147 -6.46 -3.65 -5.99
C ASN A 147 -6.08 -2.18 -6.26
N LEU A 148 -5.09 -1.94 -7.13
CA LEU A 148 -4.64 -0.61 -7.53
C LEU A 148 -5.09 -0.23 -8.95
N THR A 149 -6.02 -0.97 -9.54
CA THR A 149 -6.49 -0.70 -10.90
C THR A 149 -7.06 0.71 -11.06
N ALA A 150 -7.85 1.18 -10.08
CA ALA A 150 -8.43 2.51 -10.11
C ALA A 150 -7.39 3.66 -9.99
N PRO A 151 -6.48 3.67 -8.99
CA PRO A 151 -5.46 4.72 -8.89
C PRO A 151 -4.36 4.66 -9.94
N MET A 152 -4.24 3.56 -10.70
CA MET A 152 -3.24 3.36 -11.76
C MET A 152 -3.85 3.35 -13.16
N ASP A 153 -4.89 4.16 -13.38
CA ASP A 153 -5.50 4.41 -14.70
C ASP A 153 -5.87 3.13 -15.48
N GLY A 154 -6.40 2.12 -14.78
CA GLY A 154 -6.88 0.88 -15.37
C GLY A 154 -5.81 -0.23 -15.54
N VAL A 155 -4.55 0.03 -15.20
CA VAL A 155 -3.51 -1.01 -15.18
C VAL A 155 -3.87 -2.05 -14.11
N PRO A 156 -3.94 -3.36 -14.42
CA PRO A 156 -4.38 -4.41 -13.49
C PRO A 156 -3.31 -4.76 -12.44
N LEU A 157 -2.86 -3.76 -11.69
CA LEU A 157 -1.83 -3.83 -10.67
C LEU A 157 -2.44 -4.13 -9.30
N PHE A 158 -1.81 -5.04 -8.57
CA PHE A 158 -2.23 -5.49 -7.24
C PHE A 158 -1.03 -5.52 -6.30
N VAL A 159 -1.19 -5.03 -5.08
CA VAL A 159 -0.15 -5.09 -4.05
C VAL A 159 -0.54 -6.11 -2.99
N SER A 160 0.36 -7.03 -2.66
CA SER A 160 0.19 -7.98 -1.57
C SER A 160 1.31 -7.83 -0.55
N LEU A 161 1.13 -8.52 0.57
CA LEU A 161 2.24 -8.78 1.48
C LEU A 161 3.19 -9.82 0.84
N PRO A 162 4.50 -9.79 1.17
CA PRO A 162 5.49 -10.74 0.69
C PRO A 162 5.04 -12.21 0.78
N GLY A 163 5.09 -12.94 -0.34
CA GLY A 163 4.70 -14.35 -0.37
C GLY A 163 3.21 -14.58 -0.11
N PHE A 164 2.36 -13.58 -0.39
CA PHE A 164 0.93 -13.61 -0.14
C PHE A 164 0.56 -13.88 1.33
N CYS A 165 1.38 -13.39 2.28
CA CYS A 165 1.09 -13.48 3.70
C CYS A 165 -0.34 -12.99 4.04
N GLY A 166 -1.10 -13.83 4.74
CA GLY A 166 -2.48 -13.51 5.14
C GLY A 166 -3.49 -13.49 3.99
N GLY A 167 -3.11 -13.93 2.79
CA GLY A 167 -4.00 -14.05 1.64
C GLY A 167 -4.65 -15.41 1.48
N ASP A 168 -5.60 -15.48 0.55
CA ASP A 168 -6.24 -16.74 0.17
C ASP A 168 -5.21 -17.69 -0.44
N SER A 169 -5.31 -18.98 -0.11
CA SER A 169 -4.37 -20.00 -0.59
C SER A 169 -4.29 -20.08 -2.11
N THR A 170 -5.38 -19.75 -2.81
CA THR A 170 -5.47 -19.71 -4.28
C THR A 170 -4.46 -18.76 -4.92
N LEU A 171 -4.00 -17.73 -4.20
CA LEU A 171 -2.98 -16.80 -4.68
C LEU A 171 -1.59 -17.45 -4.73
N ALA A 172 -1.25 -18.27 -3.73
CA ALA A 172 0.06 -18.89 -3.60
C ALA A 172 0.17 -20.26 -4.28
N THR A 173 -0.95 -20.97 -4.47
CA THR A 173 -0.99 -22.30 -5.11
C THR A 173 -0.20 -22.40 -6.43
N PRO A 174 -0.28 -21.42 -7.36
CA PRO A 174 0.48 -21.49 -8.61
C PRO A 174 1.99 -21.28 -8.43
N PHE A 175 2.43 -20.83 -7.26
CA PHE A 175 3.79 -20.38 -6.98
C PHE A 175 4.35 -21.09 -5.72
N PRO A 176 4.72 -22.38 -5.81
CA PRO A 176 5.09 -23.20 -4.64
C PRO A 176 6.29 -22.67 -3.83
N ASN A 177 7.15 -21.84 -4.44
CA ASN A 177 8.30 -21.21 -3.77
C ASN A 177 7.95 -19.89 -3.07
N PHE A 178 6.72 -19.40 -3.18
CA PHE A 178 6.25 -18.17 -2.53
C PHE A 178 5.58 -18.54 -1.21
N THR A 179 6.38 -18.61 -0.15
CA THR A 179 5.90 -18.86 1.20
C THR A 179 5.84 -17.56 2.00
N CYS A 180 4.81 -17.45 2.84
CA CYS A 180 4.73 -16.36 3.80
C CYS A 180 5.84 -16.50 4.84
N ASN A 181 6.65 -15.46 5.00
CA ASN A 181 7.61 -15.35 6.09
C ASN A 181 7.30 -14.07 6.90
N PRO A 182 6.88 -14.20 8.17
CA PRO A 182 6.56 -13.07 9.04
C PRO A 182 7.70 -12.06 9.20
N ALA A 183 8.96 -12.46 8.99
CA ALA A 183 10.10 -11.55 9.07
C ALA A 183 10.07 -10.44 8.00
N TYR A 184 9.40 -10.66 6.87
CA TYR A 184 9.24 -9.68 5.79
C TYR A 184 7.92 -8.90 5.88
N MET A 185 7.09 -9.16 6.90
CA MET A 185 5.88 -8.38 7.13
C MET A 185 6.23 -6.94 7.50
N PRO A 186 5.50 -5.94 6.97
CA PRO A 186 5.70 -4.58 7.40
C PRO A 186 5.46 -4.42 8.90
N SER A 187 6.44 -3.83 9.57
CA SER A 187 6.40 -3.56 11.01
C SER A 187 7.03 -2.21 11.31
N PHE A 188 6.54 -1.55 12.35
CA PHE A 188 6.98 -0.22 12.76
C PHE A 188 7.16 -0.22 14.27
N GLU A 189 8.36 0.10 14.72
CA GLU A 189 8.73 0.15 16.14
C GLU A 189 8.92 1.61 16.55
N TYR A 190 8.06 2.08 17.44
CA TYR A 190 8.09 3.45 17.94
C TYR A 190 8.53 3.47 19.39
N ASP A 191 9.45 4.37 19.73
CA ASP A 191 9.77 4.67 21.13
C ASP A 191 8.51 5.04 21.90
N GLN A 192 8.28 4.31 22.98
CA GLN A 192 7.14 4.43 23.88
C GLN A 192 6.95 5.85 24.44
N VAL A 193 8.05 6.55 24.72
CA VAL A 193 8.00 7.87 25.36
C VAL A 193 7.84 9.00 24.33
N THR A 194 8.70 9.04 23.31
CA THR A 194 8.72 10.16 22.35
C THR A 194 7.86 9.94 21.11
N GLY A 195 7.47 8.69 20.84
CA GLY A 195 6.80 8.24 19.62
C GLY A 195 7.70 8.24 18.38
N LEU A 196 9.02 8.35 18.53
CA LEU A 196 9.98 8.30 17.42
C LEU A 196 10.02 6.91 16.80
N LEU A 197 9.95 6.83 15.47
CA LEU A 197 10.20 5.58 14.76
C LEU A 197 11.69 5.22 14.91
N LEU A 198 11.98 4.08 15.52
CA LEU A 198 13.33 3.57 15.72
C LEU A 198 13.72 2.51 14.68
N ARG A 199 12.75 1.72 14.24
CA ARG A 199 12.92 0.70 13.20
C ARG A 199 11.63 0.56 12.41
N ALA A 200 11.76 0.44 11.09
CA ALA A 200 10.68 -0.01 10.24
C ALA A 200 11.17 -1.14 9.36
N ASN A 201 10.31 -2.10 9.11
CA ASN A 201 10.45 -2.99 7.96
C ASN A 201 9.25 -2.70 7.06
N LEU A 202 9.48 -2.49 5.78
CA LEU A 202 8.46 -2.34 4.76
C LEU A 202 8.72 -3.36 3.66
N GLY A 203 8.00 -4.48 3.74
CA GLY A 203 7.95 -5.47 2.68
C GLY A 203 6.63 -5.39 1.92
N LEU A 204 6.68 -5.11 0.62
CA LEU A 204 5.51 -5.14 -0.28
C LEU A 204 5.83 -5.94 -1.53
N GLN A 205 4.83 -6.63 -2.06
CA GLN A 205 4.93 -7.38 -3.30
C GLN A 205 3.98 -6.80 -4.34
N TYR A 206 4.50 -6.54 -5.53
CA TYR A 206 3.75 -6.03 -6.67
C TYR A 206 3.39 -7.17 -7.60
N ASN A 207 2.13 -7.22 -8.00
CA ASN A 207 1.54 -8.30 -8.78
C ASN A 207 0.69 -7.73 -9.91
N VAL A 208 0.56 -8.47 -11.00
CA VAL A 208 -0.31 -8.12 -12.13
C VAL A 208 -1.34 -9.22 -12.30
N LYS A 209 -2.61 -8.85 -12.44
CA LYS A 209 -3.66 -9.82 -12.77
C LYS A 209 -3.62 -10.13 -14.26
N LEU A 210 -3.27 -11.36 -14.60
CA LEU A 210 -3.31 -11.90 -15.93
C LEU A 210 -4.66 -12.60 -16.14
N VAL A 211 -5.28 -12.37 -17.29
CA VAL A 211 -6.55 -13.00 -17.69
C VAL A 211 -6.42 -13.51 -19.13
N GLY A 212 -7.14 -14.57 -19.46
CA GLY A 212 -7.28 -14.99 -20.85
C GLY A 212 -7.89 -13.88 -21.71
N LEU A 213 -7.30 -13.63 -22.88
CA LEU A 213 -7.76 -12.65 -23.86
C LEU A 213 -8.24 -13.40 -25.12
N PRO A 214 -9.57 -13.56 -25.30
CA PRO A 214 -10.13 -14.16 -26.49
C PRO A 214 -9.62 -13.47 -27.76
N GLY A 215 -9.16 -14.25 -28.73
CA GLY A 215 -8.60 -13.74 -29.99
C GLY A 215 -7.11 -13.41 -29.98
N ILE A 216 -6.42 -13.46 -28.83
CA ILE A 216 -4.97 -13.25 -28.76
C ILE A 216 -4.26 -14.59 -28.50
N GLY A 217 -3.90 -15.28 -29.59
CA GLY A 217 -3.04 -16.49 -29.63
C GLY A 217 -2.87 -17.29 -28.34
N GLU A 218 -1.63 -17.35 -27.84
CA GLU A 218 -1.22 -18.10 -26.62
C GLU A 218 -1.93 -17.65 -25.32
N TRP A 219 -2.65 -16.53 -25.36
CA TRP A 219 -3.37 -15.94 -24.23
C TRP A 219 -4.87 -16.23 -24.26
N GLN A 220 -5.39 -17.02 -25.20
CA GLN A 220 -6.84 -17.20 -25.36
C GLN A 220 -7.55 -17.80 -24.14
N THR A 221 -6.97 -18.79 -23.48
CA THR A 221 -7.60 -19.56 -22.40
C THR A 221 -6.64 -19.71 -21.22
N GLN A 222 -6.37 -18.59 -20.54
CA GLN A 222 -5.62 -18.59 -19.30
C GLN A 222 -6.57 -18.33 -18.13
N ASP A 223 -6.53 -19.21 -17.14
CA ASP A 223 -7.22 -18.99 -15.87
C ASP A 223 -6.70 -17.69 -15.24
N PRO A 224 -7.58 -16.84 -14.69
CA PRO A 224 -7.14 -15.61 -14.05
C PRO A 224 -6.15 -15.87 -12.92
N VAL A 225 -4.95 -15.29 -13.02
CA VAL A 225 -3.89 -15.43 -12.01
C VAL A 225 -3.37 -14.07 -11.58
N VAL A 226 -3.11 -13.89 -10.29
CA VAL A 226 -2.41 -12.72 -9.76
C VAL A 226 -0.92 -13.06 -9.74
N PHE A 227 -0.21 -12.64 -10.79
CA PHE A 227 1.18 -13.00 -11.02
C PHE A 227 2.14 -12.06 -10.28
N PRO A 228 3.02 -12.55 -9.37
CA PRO A 228 3.99 -11.72 -8.67
C PRO A 228 5.10 -11.27 -9.62
N VAL A 229 5.34 -9.96 -9.68
CA VAL A 229 6.36 -9.36 -10.57
C VAL A 229 7.66 -9.10 -9.81
N PHE A 230 7.58 -8.38 -8.69
CA PHE A 230 8.72 -8.08 -7.84
C PHE A 230 8.30 -7.80 -6.40
N ARG A 231 9.28 -7.86 -5.50
CA ARG A 231 9.14 -7.46 -4.11
C ARG A 231 10.03 -6.25 -3.85
N LEU A 232 9.51 -5.31 -3.08
CA LEU A 232 10.26 -4.20 -2.52
C LEU A 232 10.41 -4.41 -1.01
N GLU A 233 11.65 -4.31 -0.54
CA GLU A 233 12.00 -4.38 0.87
C GLU A 233 12.77 -3.11 1.24
N GLN A 234 12.33 -2.43 2.30
CA GLN A 234 13.00 -1.27 2.87
C GLN A 234 13.06 -1.43 4.39
N THR A 235 14.27 -1.37 4.93
CA THR A 235 14.56 -1.50 6.37
C THR A 235 15.25 -0.26 6.90
#